data_AF-A0A7K0S0I0-F1
#
_entry.id   AF-A0A7K0S0I0-F1
#
_cell.length_a   1.000
_cell.length_b   1.000
_cell.length_c   1.000
_cell.angle_alpha   90.00
_cell.angle_beta   90.00
_cell.angle_gamma   90.00
#
_symmetry.space_group_name_H-M   'P 1'
#
loop_
_entity.id
_entity.type
_entity.pdbx_description
1 polymer ?
#
loop_
_entity_poly.entity_id
_entity_poly.type
_entity_poly.pdbx_seq_one_letter_code
_entity_poly.pdbx_strand_id
1 'polypeptide(L)' 'TLLFYMSEEAQEGRDAYVEKRKPDFSKFPKRP' A
#
# COMPACT_ATOMS: atom_id res chain seq x y z
N THR A 1 17.97 5.30 11.30
CA THR A 1 16.69 4.70 11.74
C THR A 1 15.73 4.71 10.56
N LEU A 2 15.71 3.61 9.80
CA LEU A 2 14.89 3.45 8.59
C LEU A 2 13.41 3.25 8.98
N LEU A 3 12.56 4.27 8.77
CA LEU A 3 11.17 4.28 9.24
C LEU A 3 10.13 4.52 8.13
N PHE A 4 10.45 4.24 6.87
CA PHE A 4 9.53 4.54 5.76
C PHE A 4 9.27 3.39 4.77
N TYR A 5 9.84 2.19 4.99
CA TYR A 5 9.58 1.01 4.14
C TYR A 5 8.44 0.10 4.62
N MET A 6 7.70 0.50 5.65
CA MET A 6 6.66 -0.30 6.32
C MET A 6 5.25 0.31 6.23
N SER A 7 4.98 1.23 5.29
CA SER A 7 3.56 1.57 5.06
C SER A 7 2.91 0.41 4.31
N GLU A 8 1.97 -0.24 4.97
CA GLU A 8 1.15 -1.31 4.39
C GLU A 8 0.44 -0.85 3.10
N GLU A 9 0.22 0.46 2.94
CA GLU A 9 -0.32 1.10 1.74
C GLU A 9 0.61 0.96 0.52
N ALA A 10 1.92 1.15 0.68
CA ALA A 10 2.86 1.00 -0.42
C ALA A 10 3.03 -0.47 -0.82
N GLN A 11 2.93 -1.39 0.14
CA GLN A 11 2.97 -2.84 -0.11
C GLN A 11 1.73 -3.29 -0.88
N GLU A 12 0.54 -2.81 -0.51
CA GLU A 12 -0.71 -3.11 -1.21
C GLU A 12 -0.66 -2.73 -2.71
N GLY A 13 -0.08 -1.56 -3.04
CA GLY A 13 0.07 -1.15 -4.44
C GLY A 13 1.04 -2.06 -5.23
N ARG A 14 2.14 -2.47 -4.60
CA ARG A 14 3.12 -3.39 -5.21
C ARG A 14 2.52 -4.77 -5.44
N ASP A 15 1.87 -5.34 -4.44
CA ASP A 15 1.31 -6.68 -4.51
C ASP A 15 0.18 -6.75 -5.53
N ALA A 16 -0.69 -5.73 -5.57
CA ALA A 16 -1.74 -5.64 -6.57
C ALA A 16 -1.19 -5.58 -8.00
N TYR A 17 -0.08 -4.86 -8.22
CA TYR A 17 0.58 -4.81 -9.53
C TYR A 17 1.15 -6.17 -9.94
N VAL A 18 1.80 -6.88 -9.01
CA VAL A 18 2.37 -8.23 -9.24
C VAL A 18 1.25 -9.25 -9.52
N GLU A 19 0.16 -9.19 -8.76
CA GLU A 19 -1.00 -10.08 -8.89
C GLU A 19 -1.95 -9.67 -10.03
N LYS A 20 -1.67 -8.56 -10.73
CA LYS A 20 -2.52 -7.98 -11.80
C LYS A 20 -3.97 -7.76 -11.38
N ARG A 21 -4.19 -7.41 -10.11
CA ARG A 21 -5.49 -7.02 -9.56
C ARG A 21 -5.54 -5.53 -9.33
N LYS A 22 -6.74 -5.01 -9.08
CA LYS A 22 -6.87 -3.63 -8.62
C LYS A 22 -6.39 -3.53 -7.17
N PRO A 23 -5.53 -2.56 -6.83
CA PRO A 23 -5.14 -2.32 -5.44
C PRO A 23 -6.33 -1.85 -4.62
N ASP A 24 -6.43 -2.33 -3.39
CA ASP A 24 -7.47 -1.90 -2.45
C ASP A 24 -6.88 -0.98 -1.38
N PHE A 25 -7.04 0.33 -1.61
CA PHE A 25 -6.62 1.36 -0.67
C PHE A 25 -7.72 1.75 0.33
N SER A 26 -8.90 1.12 0.29
CA SER A 26 -10.02 1.48 1.17
C SER A 26 -9.72 1.21 2.66
N LYS A 27 -8.78 0.31 2.94
CA LYS A 27 -8.28 -0.02 4.28
C LYS A 27 -7.35 1.04 4.89
N PHE A 28 -6.90 2.03 4.12
CA PHE A 28 -5.99 3.08 4.62
C PHE A 28 -6.70 4.42 4.82
N PRO A 29 -6.60 5.04 6.01
CA PRO A 29 -7.19 6.33 6.25
C PRO A 29 -6.47 7.40 5.42
N LYS A 30 -7.24 8.17 4.63
CA LYS A 30 -6.72 9.35 3.93
C LYS A 30 -6.36 10.40 4.98
N ARG A 31 -5.06 10.65 5.13
CA ARG A 31 -4.59 11.77 5.95
C ARG A 31 -5.01 13.08 5.27
N PRO A 32 -5.46 14.09 6.05
CA PRO A 32 -5.87 15.38 5.51
C PRO A 32 -4.70 16.12 4.84
#